data_AF-A0AA94Y2J9-F1
#
_entry.id   AF-A0AA94Y2J9-F1
#
_cell.length_a   1.000
_cell.length_b   1.000
_cell.length_c   1.000
_cell.angle_alpha   90.00
_cell.angle_beta   90.00
_cell.angle_gamma   90.00
#
_symmetry.space_group_name_H-M   'P 1'
#
loop_
_entity.id
_entity.type
_entity.pdbx_description
1 polymer ?
#
loop_
_entity_poly.entity_id
_entity_poly.type
_entity_poly.pdbx_seq_one_letter_code
_entity_poly.pdbx_strand_id
1 'polypeptide(L)'
;MDRYHQYSPHQPRNALTFIQKGDADSLFRKFLIDNIKEAECCPYIPDTELLRFDLANMRQVPPVDTHTPFEEYISKELLPYFQEHCIPPAKRISLRDAVYTYKYKNEPDGGILKKYLMQEPAYLEFRLQQQEKGHCTGASRGTHSP
;
A
#
# COMPACT_ATOMS: atom_id res chain seq x y z
N MET A 1 -16.12 -10.50 9.30
CA MET A 1 -15.53 -10.84 7.99
C MET A 1 -15.95 -9.78 7.00
N ASP A 2 -15.00 -9.05 6.42
CA ASP A 2 -15.25 -8.02 5.42
C ASP A 2 -15.93 -8.68 4.21
N ARG A 3 -17.16 -8.25 3.92
CA ARG A 3 -18.03 -8.85 2.90
C ARG A 3 -17.54 -8.58 1.47
N TYR A 4 -16.46 -7.82 1.29
CA TYR A 4 -16.12 -7.24 -0.02
C TYR A 4 -14.69 -7.54 -0.51
N HIS A 5 -13.90 -8.33 0.24
CA HIS A 5 -12.56 -8.80 -0.15
C HIS A 5 -11.63 -7.70 -0.71
N GLN A 6 -11.73 -6.47 -0.19
CA GLN A 6 -10.75 -5.44 -0.51
C GLN A 6 -9.38 -5.87 0.01
N TYR A 7 -8.31 -5.44 -0.66
CA TYR A 7 -6.98 -5.73 -0.16
C TYR A 7 -6.77 -5.13 1.24
N SER A 8 -6.51 -6.01 2.20
CA SER A 8 -5.84 -5.72 3.45
C SER A 8 -4.66 -6.70 3.57
N PRO A 9 -3.47 -6.28 4.02
CA PRO A 9 -2.36 -7.19 4.20
C PRO A 9 -2.74 -8.29 5.21
N HIS A 10 -2.88 -9.54 4.77
CA HIS A 10 -3.22 -10.66 5.66
C HIS A 10 -2.01 -11.10 6.48
N GLN A 11 -0.81 -10.77 6.01
CA GLN A 11 0.45 -11.08 6.68
C GLN A 11 1.03 -9.81 7.31
N PRO A 12 1.42 -9.83 8.60
CA PRO A 12 2.00 -8.66 9.27
C PRO A 12 3.22 -8.08 8.52
N ARG A 13 4.03 -8.95 7.90
CA ARG A 13 5.18 -8.55 7.09
C ARG A 13 4.83 -7.74 5.84
N ASN A 14 3.60 -7.84 5.33
CA ASN A 14 3.13 -7.05 4.19
C ASN A 14 2.56 -5.70 4.65
N ALA A 15 2.18 -5.57 5.92
CA ALA A 15 1.78 -4.30 6.53
C ALA A 15 2.98 -3.41 6.89
N LEU A 16 4.01 -3.97 7.56
CA LEU A 16 5.24 -3.24 7.89
C LEU A 16 6.41 -4.21 8.12
N THR A 17 7.58 -3.85 7.60
CA THR A 17 8.82 -4.61 7.73
C THR A 17 9.97 -3.67 8.08
N PHE A 18 10.77 -4.03 9.08
CA PHE A 18 12.01 -3.33 9.42
C PHE A 18 13.22 -4.04 8.83
N ILE A 19 14.10 -3.29 8.17
CA ILE A 19 15.32 -3.80 7.55
C ILE A 19 16.52 -3.12 8.22
N GLN A 20 17.32 -3.88 8.98
CA GLN A 20 18.53 -3.37 9.63
C GLN A 20 19.84 -3.85 8.98
N LYS A 21 19.79 -4.97 8.25
CA LYS A 21 20.95 -5.60 7.62
C LYS A 21 20.54 -6.21 6.28
N GLY A 22 21.49 -6.27 5.35
CA GLY A 22 21.29 -6.82 4.01
C GLY A 22 21.05 -5.77 2.94
N ASP A 23 20.79 -6.23 1.72
CA ASP A 23 20.47 -5.36 0.59
C ASP A 23 19.03 -4.84 0.70
N ALA A 24 18.90 -3.58 1.10
CA ALA A 24 17.61 -2.91 1.29
C ALA A 24 16.79 -2.84 0.01
N ASP A 25 17.43 -2.71 -1.17
CA ASP A 25 16.70 -2.61 -2.44
C ASP A 25 16.11 -3.96 -2.84
N SER A 26 16.87 -5.05 -2.71
CA SER A 26 16.36 -6.41 -2.94
C SER A 26 15.24 -6.78 -1.97
N LEU A 27 15.40 -6.44 -0.69
CA LEU A 27 14.39 -6.72 0.35
C LEU A 27 13.12 -5.89 0.13
N PHE A 28 13.26 -4.62 -0.24
CA PHE A 28 12.12 -3.78 -0.60
C PHE A 28 11.42 -4.30 -1.86
N ARG A 29 12.17 -4.69 -2.90
CA ARG A 29 11.60 -5.30 -4.11
C ARG A 29 10.82 -6.57 -3.78
N LYS A 30 11.33 -7.40 -2.87
CA LYS A 30 10.60 -8.58 -2.38
C LYS A 30 9.30 -8.20 -1.67
N PHE A 31 9.35 -7.22 -0.76
CA PHE A 31 8.17 -6.70 -0.07
C PHE A 31 7.09 -6.21 -1.06
N LEU A 32 7.49 -5.49 -2.12
CA LEU A 32 6.57 -5.06 -3.18
C LEU A 32 5.92 -6.26 -3.87
N ILE A 33 6.72 -7.24 -4.30
CA ILE A 33 6.21 -8.42 -5.02
C ILE A 33 5.26 -9.24 -4.14
N ASP A 34 5.58 -9.39 -2.86
CA ASP A 34 4.73 -10.12 -1.92
C ASP A 34 3.38 -9.41 -1.71
N ASN A 35 3.37 -8.07 -1.58
CA ASN A 35 2.13 -7.26 -1.53
C ASN A 35 1.34 -7.32 -2.85
N ILE A 36 2.02 -7.24 -4.00
CA ILE A 36 1.40 -7.29 -5.33
C ILE A 36 0.67 -8.62 -5.52
N LYS A 37 1.35 -9.75 -5.26
CA LYS A 37 0.77 -11.09 -5.42
C LYS A 37 -0.42 -11.32 -4.50
N GLU A 38 -0.39 -10.74 -3.30
CA GLU A 38 -1.51 -10.81 -2.37
C GLU A 38 -2.69 -9.96 -2.86
N ALA A 39 -2.42 -8.74 -3.34
CA ALA A 39 -3.43 -7.83 -3.87
C ALA A 39 -4.06 -8.31 -5.19
N GLU A 40 -3.30 -9.04 -6.02
CA GLU A 40 -3.81 -9.67 -7.25
C GLU A 40 -4.93 -10.69 -6.98
N CYS A 41 -4.95 -11.29 -5.79
CA CYS A 41 -6.02 -12.20 -5.37
C CYS A 41 -7.30 -11.47 -4.94
N CYS A 42 -7.26 -10.14 -4.81
CA CYS A 42 -8.39 -9.34 -4.35
C CYS A 42 -9.20 -8.79 -5.54
N PRO A 43 -10.54 -8.86 -5.51
CA PRO A 43 -11.39 -8.27 -6.55
C PRO A 43 -11.28 -6.73 -6.66
N TYR A 44 -10.82 -6.09 -5.58
CA TYR A 44 -10.66 -4.65 -5.46
C TYR A 44 -9.38 -4.29 -4.69
N ILE A 45 -8.60 -3.38 -5.27
CA ILE A 45 -7.39 -2.82 -4.65
C ILE A 45 -7.70 -1.35 -4.28
N PRO A 46 -7.80 -1.03 -2.98
CA PRO A 46 -8.02 0.32 -2.51
C PRO A 46 -6.86 1.25 -2.92
N ASP A 47 -7.07 2.56 -2.77
CA ASP A 47 -6.02 3.55 -3.00
C ASP A 47 -5.00 3.51 -1.85
N THR A 48 -4.23 2.42 -1.82
CA THR A 48 -3.24 2.11 -0.80
C THR A 48 -1.85 2.35 -1.36
N GLU A 49 -0.98 2.90 -0.53
CA GLU A 49 0.41 3.17 -0.88
C GLU A 49 1.35 2.31 -0.05
N LEU A 50 2.40 1.83 -0.71
CA LEU A 50 3.55 1.19 -0.09
C LEU A 50 4.64 2.25 0.07
N LEU A 51 5.04 2.47 1.32
CA LEU A 51 6.00 3.51 1.70
C LEU A 51 7.33 2.88 2.13
N ARG A 52 8.43 3.48 1.69
CA ARG A 52 9.78 3.19 2.21
C ARG A 52 10.33 4.42 2.91
N PHE A 53 10.83 4.23 4.11
CA PHE A 53 11.55 5.26 4.86
C PHE A 53 12.98 4.79 5.08
N ASP A 54 13.94 5.60 4.66
CA ASP A 54 15.36 5.35 4.87
C ASP A 54 15.79 6.14 6.11
N LEU A 55 15.94 5.43 7.23
CA LEU A 55 16.29 6.00 8.52
C LEU A 55 17.77 5.79 8.79
N ALA A 56 18.41 6.77 9.44
CA ALA A 56 19.83 6.66 9.81
C ALA A 56 20.06 5.58 10.88
N ASN A 57 19.09 5.41 11.78
CA ASN A 57 19.08 4.35 12.79
C ASN A 57 17.69 4.14 13.39
N MET A 58 17.52 3.04 14.13
CA MET A 58 16.24 2.65 14.74
C MET A 58 15.73 3.58 15.85
N ARG A 59 16.53 4.53 16.37
CA ARG A 59 16.05 5.49 17.38
C ARG A 59 15.04 6.47 16.82
N GLN A 60 14.96 6.58 15.50
CA GLN A 60 13.96 7.40 14.80
C GLN A 60 12.63 6.66 14.62
N VAL A 61 12.52 5.40 15.04
CA VAL A 61 11.27 4.65 15.03
C VAL A 61 10.62 4.78 16.41
N PRO A 62 9.35 5.23 16.49
CA PRO A 62 8.61 5.22 17.75
C PRO A 62 8.61 3.82 18.39
N PRO A 63 8.76 3.71 19.71
CA PRO A 63 8.66 2.41 20.37
C PRO A 63 7.27 1.82 20.15
N VAL A 64 7.20 0.51 19.92
CA VAL A 64 5.93 -0.21 19.80
C VAL A 64 5.45 -0.58 21.21
N ASP A 65 4.24 -0.17 21.58
CA ASP A 65 3.56 -0.76 22.74
C ASP A 65 3.05 -2.16 22.37
N THR A 66 3.45 -3.18 23.13
CA THR A 66 3.05 -4.58 22.92
C THR A 66 1.55 -4.82 23.07
N HIS A 67 0.82 -3.88 23.68
CA HIS A 67 -0.63 -3.93 23.82
C HIS A 67 -1.38 -3.26 22.66
N THR A 68 -0.69 -2.48 21.82
CA THR A 68 -1.29 -1.80 20.68
C THR A 68 -1.34 -2.73 19.45
N PRO A 69 -2.51 -2.91 18.81
CA PRO A 69 -2.62 -3.62 17.55
C PRO A 69 -1.73 -3.02 16.47
N PHE A 70 -1.18 -3.86 15.60
CA PHE A 70 -0.19 -3.42 14.62
C PHE A 70 -0.72 -2.37 13.65
N GLU A 71 -1.98 -2.49 13.19
CA GLU A 71 -2.59 -1.47 12.33
C GLU A 71 -2.76 -0.12 13.05
N GLU A 72 -3.05 -0.16 14.35
CA GLU A 72 -3.19 1.03 15.18
C GLU A 72 -1.83 1.72 15.38
N TYR A 73 -0.78 0.96 15.66
CA TYR A 73 0.58 1.50 15.74
C TYR A 73 1.01 2.18 14.44
N ILE A 74 0.78 1.55 13.28
CA ILE A 74 1.14 2.15 11.97
C ILE A 74 0.38 3.46 11.74
N SER A 75 -0.95 3.44 11.94
CA SER A 75 -1.83 4.54 11.55
C SER A 75 -1.85 5.71 12.53
N LYS A 76 -1.69 5.45 13.84
CA LYS A 76 -1.81 6.46 14.90
C LYS A 76 -0.49 6.90 15.50
N GLU A 77 0.58 6.12 15.36
CA GLU A 77 1.88 6.43 15.97
C GLU A 77 2.98 6.60 14.92
N LEU A 78 3.28 5.55 14.14
CA LEU A 78 4.43 5.53 13.24
C LEU A 78 4.35 6.58 12.12
N LEU A 79 3.26 6.57 11.34
CA LEU A 79 3.10 7.50 10.23
C LEU A 79 2.94 8.96 10.71
N PRO A 80 2.13 9.26 11.74
CA PRO A 80 2.07 10.60 12.32
C PRO A 80 3.42 11.09 12.83
N TYR A 81 4.21 10.25 13.51
CA TYR A 81 5.55 10.61 13.98
C TYR A 81 6.47 11.02 12.81
N PHE A 82 6.52 10.24 11.73
CA PHE A 82 7.32 10.62 10.56
C PHE A 82 6.87 11.95 9.95
N GLN A 83 5.57 12.21 9.93
CA GLN A 83 5.03 13.49 9.46
C GLN A 83 5.42 14.65 10.38
N GLU A 84 5.25 14.51 11.70
CA GLU A 84 5.60 15.53 12.70
C GLU A 84 7.10 15.86 12.69
N HIS A 85 7.94 14.85 12.51
CA HIS A 85 9.39 14.98 12.43
C HIS A 85 9.92 15.31 11.03
N CYS A 86 9.03 15.59 10.06
CA CYS A 86 9.39 15.94 8.68
C CYS A 86 10.31 14.92 8.00
N ILE A 87 10.06 13.63 8.24
CA ILE A 87 10.78 12.50 7.63
C ILE A 87 9.99 12.05 6.39
N PRO A 88 10.39 12.42 5.16
CA PRO A 88 9.67 12.02 3.96
C PRO A 88 9.93 10.55 3.61
N PRO A 89 8.99 9.87 2.94
CA PRO A 89 9.26 8.56 2.37
C PRO A 89 10.30 8.68 1.24
N ALA A 90 11.30 7.81 1.25
CA ALA A 90 12.25 7.65 0.16
C ALA A 90 11.58 7.07 -1.11
N LYS A 91 10.57 6.21 -0.93
CA LYS A 91 9.70 5.73 -2.02
C LYS A 91 8.24 5.74 -1.60
N ARG A 92 7.37 6.11 -2.54
CA ARG A 92 5.91 6.13 -2.41
C ARG A 92 5.30 5.51 -3.65
N ILE A 93 4.78 4.30 -3.50
CA ILE A 93 4.31 3.47 -4.61
C ILE A 93 2.83 3.19 -4.40
N SER A 94 1.99 3.50 -5.40
CA SER A 94 0.59 3.06 -5.37
C SER A 94 0.55 1.56 -5.61
N LEU A 95 -0.06 0.80 -4.70
CA LEU A 95 -0.19 -0.65 -4.83
C LEU A 95 -0.98 -1.02 -6.09
N ARG A 96 -2.02 -0.25 -6.41
CA ARG A 96 -2.81 -0.43 -7.63
C ARG A 96 -1.95 -0.29 -8.89
N ASP A 97 -1.11 0.74 -8.93
CA ASP A 97 -0.20 0.97 -10.05
C ASP A 97 0.82 -0.16 -10.16
N ALA A 98 1.39 -0.57 -9.02
CA ALA A 98 2.37 -1.64 -8.93
C ALA A 98 1.81 -3.00 -9.41
N VAL A 99 0.56 -3.34 -9.06
CA VAL A 99 -0.11 -4.54 -9.58
C VAL A 99 -0.24 -4.48 -11.10
N TYR A 100 -0.66 -3.34 -11.65
CA TYR A 100 -0.78 -3.19 -13.09
C TYR A 100 0.59 -3.31 -13.79
N THR A 101 1.60 -2.55 -13.35
CA THR A 101 2.92 -2.55 -13.99
C THR A 101 3.62 -3.88 -13.86
N TYR A 102 3.48 -4.57 -12.73
CA TYR A 102 4.05 -5.89 -12.56
C TYR A 102 3.40 -6.90 -13.50
N LYS A 103 2.07 -6.89 -13.61
CA LYS A 103 1.34 -7.80 -14.51
C LYS A 103 1.68 -7.62 -15.99
N TYR A 104 1.83 -6.38 -16.46
CA TYR A 104 2.00 -6.10 -17.89
C TYR A 104 3.43 -5.78 -18.32
N LYS A 105 4.30 -5.37 -17.41
CA LYS A 105 5.66 -4.91 -17.70
C LYS A 105 6.74 -5.56 -16.81
N ASN A 106 6.35 -6.43 -15.87
CA ASN A 106 7.24 -7.09 -14.91
C ASN A 106 8.07 -6.12 -14.04
N GLU A 107 7.54 -4.91 -13.82
CA GLU A 107 8.21 -3.83 -13.08
C GLU A 107 7.41 -3.47 -11.80
N PRO A 108 7.86 -3.88 -10.59
CA PRO A 108 7.09 -3.74 -9.36
C PRO A 108 7.11 -2.34 -8.74
N ASP A 109 8.12 -1.50 -9.02
CA ASP A 109 8.20 -0.13 -8.45
C ASP A 109 7.33 0.86 -9.26
N GLY A 110 7.11 0.58 -10.55
CA GLY A 110 6.30 1.42 -11.43
C GLY A 110 6.84 2.85 -11.66
N GLY A 111 7.95 3.22 -11.01
CA GLY A 111 8.44 4.61 -10.89
C GLY A 111 8.75 5.29 -12.23
N ILE A 112 9.49 4.64 -13.12
CA ILE A 112 9.80 5.20 -14.46
C ILE A 112 8.53 5.26 -15.32
N LEU A 113 7.60 4.34 -15.09
CA LEU A 113 6.44 4.11 -15.95
C LEU A 113 5.24 4.98 -15.58
N LYS A 114 5.14 5.51 -14.35
CA LYS A 114 3.94 6.24 -13.88
C LYS A 114 3.49 7.37 -14.81
N LYS A 115 4.42 8.12 -15.40
CA LYS A 115 4.12 9.20 -16.37
C LYS A 115 3.62 8.67 -17.72
N TYR A 116 4.02 7.46 -18.09
CA TYR A 116 3.58 6.78 -19.31
C TYR A 116 2.27 6.02 -19.11
N LEU A 117 2.04 5.46 -17.92
CA LEU A 117 0.81 4.76 -17.58
C LEU A 117 -0.42 5.66 -17.77
N MET A 118 -0.36 6.92 -17.34
CA MET A 118 -1.48 7.86 -17.52
C MET A 118 -1.83 8.16 -18.98
N GLN A 119 -0.98 7.73 -19.94
CA GLN A 119 -1.22 7.85 -21.37
C GLN A 119 -1.75 6.54 -21.98
N GLU A 120 -1.70 5.42 -21.24
CA GLU A 120 -2.19 4.11 -21.70
C GLU A 120 -3.70 3.98 -21.42
N PRO A 121 -4.56 3.85 -22.45
CA PRO A 121 -6.02 3.74 -22.25
C PRO A 121 -6.41 2.55 -21.37
N ALA A 122 -5.74 1.40 -21.54
CA ALA A 122 -6.00 0.19 -20.75
C ALA A 122 -5.70 0.38 -19.25
N TYR A 123 -4.76 1.27 -18.90
CA TYR A 123 -4.48 1.59 -17.50
C TYR A 123 -5.54 2.55 -16.93
N LEU A 124 -5.99 3.53 -17.72
CA LEU A 124 -7.09 4.41 -17.30
C LEU A 124 -8.38 3.63 -17.07
N GLU A 125 -8.73 2.70 -17.96
CA GLU A 125 -9.87 1.79 -17.78
C GLU A 125 -9.71 0.93 -16.53
N PHE A 126 -8.52 0.35 -16.30
CA PHE A 126 -8.25 -0.40 -15.08
C PHE A 126 -8.45 0.46 -13.83
N ARG A 127 -7.95 1.71 -13.80
CA ARG A 127 -8.15 2.61 -12.66
C ARG A 127 -9.62 2.95 -12.44
N LEU A 128 -10.37 3.22 -13.51
CA LEU A 128 -11.80 3.49 -13.45
C LEU A 128 -12.56 2.29 -12.88
N GLN A 129 -12.28 1.09 -13.36
CA GLN A 129 -12.89 -0.14 -12.83
C GLN A 129 -12.61 -0.33 -11.34
N GLN A 130 -11.40 -0.02 -10.87
CA GLN A 130 -11.09 -0.06 -9.44
C GLN A 130 -11.87 1.03 -8.69
N GLN A 131 -11.96 2.25 -9.21
CA GLN A 131 -12.70 3.35 -8.57
C GLN A 131 -14.21 3.09 -8.49
N GLU A 132 -14.84 2.59 -9.55
CA GLU A 132 -16.26 2.24 -9.59
C GLU A 132 -16.59 1.14 -8.58
N LYS A 133 -15.74 0.11 -8.50
CA LYS A 133 -15.86 -0.94 -7.48
C LYS A 133 -15.77 -0.36 -6.07
N GLY A 134 -14.89 0.61 -5.83
CA GLY A 134 -14.82 1.34 -4.56
C GLY A 134 -16.06 2.20 -4.27
N HIS A 135 -16.62 2.89 -5.26
CA HIS A 135 -17.81 3.74 -5.06
C HIS A 135 -19.09 2.93 -4.81
N CYS A 136 -19.28 1.80 -5.50
CA CYS A 136 -20.39 0.89 -5.24
C CYS A 136 -20.35 0.32 -3.81
N THR A 137 -19.19 0.31 -3.13
CA THR A 137 -19.07 -0.10 -1.72
C THR A 137 -19.40 1.01 -0.71
N GLY A 138 -19.48 2.27 -1.12
CA GLY A 138 -19.82 3.42 -0.25
C GLY A 138 -21.30 3.80 -0.24
N ALA A 139 -22.06 3.42 -1.27
CA ALA A 139 -23.43 3.89 -1.48
C ALA A 139 -24.53 3.14 -0.68
N SER A 140 -24.23 2.01 -0.03
CA SER A 140 -25.23 1.28 0.78
C SER A 140 -25.41 1.81 2.22
N ARG A 141 -24.88 3.00 2.54
CA ARG A 141 -24.90 3.55 3.90
C ARG A 141 -25.94 4.64 4.16
N GLY A 142 -27.01 4.71 3.37
CA GLY A 142 -28.08 5.65 3.66
C GLY A 142 -29.35 5.34 2.89
N THR A 143 -30.17 4.39 3.38
CA THR A 143 -31.64 4.45 3.36
C THR A 143 -32.17 3.28 4.16
N HIS A 144 -32.63 3.53 5.39
CA HIS A 144 -33.96 3.12 5.88
C HIS A 144 -34.10 3.43 7.38
N SER A 145 -34.75 4.56 7.68
CA SER A 145 -35.83 4.65 8.67
C SER A 145 -37.07 5.07 7.90
N PRO A 146 -38.24 4.50 8.21
CA PRO A 146 -39.05 5.01 9.31
C PRO A 146 -39.13 4.06 10.50
#